data_AF-A4F669-F1
#
_entry.id   AF-A4F669-F1
#
_cell.length_a   1.000
_cell.length_b   1.000
_cell.length_c   1.000
_cell.angle_alpha   90.00
_cell.angle_beta   90.00
_cell.angle_gamma   90.00
#
_symmetry.space_group_name_H-M   'P 1'
#
loop_
_entity.id
_entity.type
_entity.pdbx_description
1 polymer ?
#
loop_
_entity_poly.entity_id
_entity_poly.type
_entity_poly.pdbx_seq_one_letter_code
_entity_poly.pdbx_strand_id
1 'polypeptide(L)'
;MRKISLVAAAITVATCTAGGIAWSDETPEPVKLMDRWQHAAEQPGNFSITSHDGLQDLKWTRWGQEEAVAHGTLVLNPCEPDCAGAPPQYYPDATLRVDQVREVGDGNYYSRYTVTADGLPPEKADQLANQPANLPEDVAVRY
;
A
#
# COMPACT_ATOMS: atom_id res chain seq x y z
N MET A 1 -77.75 44.36 -11.67
CA MET A 1 -77.10 44.00 -10.40
C MET A 1 -76.26 42.74 -10.61
N ARG A 2 -74.93 42.84 -10.63
CA ARG A 2 -73.94 41.99 -9.92
C ARG A 2 -72.53 42.49 -10.29
N LYS A 3 -71.90 43.20 -9.34
CA LYS A 3 -70.46 43.54 -9.35
C LYS A 3 -69.68 42.26 -8.97
N ILE A 4 -68.42 42.13 -9.38
CA ILE A 4 -67.28 41.73 -8.52
C ILE A 4 -65.97 41.87 -9.31
N SER A 5 -64.98 42.44 -8.62
CA SER A 5 -63.68 42.94 -9.06
C SER A 5 -62.56 41.88 -9.10
N LEU A 6 -61.55 42.19 -9.93
CA LEU A 6 -60.09 41.97 -9.83
C LEU A 6 -59.52 41.13 -8.67
N VAL A 7 -58.57 40.24 -9.01
CA VAL A 7 -57.27 40.14 -8.32
C VAL A 7 -56.18 39.74 -9.34
N ALA A 8 -55.16 40.61 -9.48
CA ALA A 8 -53.88 40.29 -10.11
C ALA A 8 -52.94 39.71 -9.03
N ALA A 9 -52.24 38.62 -9.34
CA ALA A 9 -51.19 38.08 -8.47
C ALA A 9 -49.90 37.94 -9.30
N ALA A 10 -48.96 38.84 -9.05
CA ALA A 10 -47.61 38.78 -9.58
C ALA A 10 -46.84 37.68 -8.83
N ILE A 11 -46.30 36.70 -9.57
CA ILE A 11 -45.47 35.63 -9.01
C ILE A 11 -44.02 36.11 -9.05
N THR A 12 -43.48 36.43 -7.88
CA THR A 12 -42.07 36.73 -7.67
C THR A 12 -41.27 35.44 -7.79
N VAL A 13 -40.41 35.32 -8.79
CA VAL A 13 -39.51 34.16 -8.96
C VAL A 13 -38.35 34.31 -7.98
N ALA A 14 -38.33 33.50 -6.93
CA ALA A 14 -37.19 33.39 -6.02
C ALA A 14 -36.03 32.67 -6.74
N THR A 15 -34.96 33.38 -7.02
CA THR A 15 -33.70 32.83 -7.54
C THR A 15 -32.98 32.06 -6.43
N CYS A 16 -33.06 30.73 -6.46
CA CYS A 16 -32.20 29.86 -5.66
C CYS A 16 -30.80 29.84 -6.28
N THR A 17 -29.85 30.59 -5.73
CA THR A 17 -28.42 30.37 -6.02
C THR A 17 -28.00 29.09 -5.31
N ALA A 18 -27.99 27.98 -6.06
CA ALA A 18 -27.34 26.74 -5.65
C ALA A 18 -25.82 27.01 -5.62
N GLY A 19 -25.31 27.46 -4.48
CA GLY A 19 -23.88 27.51 -4.20
C GLY A 19 -23.37 26.08 -4.05
N GLY A 20 -22.82 25.53 -5.14
CA GLY A 20 -22.09 24.27 -5.07
C GLY A 20 -20.81 24.49 -4.27
N ILE A 21 -20.72 23.87 -3.10
CA ILE A 21 -19.44 23.66 -2.43
C ILE A 21 -18.68 22.70 -3.35
N ALA A 22 -17.62 23.18 -3.99
CA ALA A 22 -16.67 22.32 -4.67
C ALA A 22 -15.94 21.52 -3.59
N TRP A 23 -16.29 20.24 -3.45
CA TRP A 23 -15.48 19.30 -2.69
C TRP A 23 -14.22 19.07 -3.52
N SER A 24 -13.07 19.44 -2.99
CA SER A 24 -11.81 18.98 -3.56
C SER A 24 -11.74 17.48 -3.35
N ASP A 25 -11.91 16.70 -4.42
CA ASP A 25 -11.55 15.28 -4.44
C ASP A 25 -10.01 15.20 -4.37
N GLU A 26 -9.46 15.39 -3.18
CA GLU A 26 -8.05 15.11 -2.93
C GLU A 26 -7.89 13.59 -3.02
N THR A 27 -7.34 13.12 -4.15
CA THR A 27 -6.98 11.71 -4.28
C THR A 27 -5.91 11.44 -3.23
N PRO A 28 -6.14 10.51 -2.27
CA PRO A 28 -5.18 10.29 -1.21
C PRO A 28 -3.83 9.88 -1.81
N GLU A 29 -2.75 10.44 -1.26
CA GLU A 29 -1.39 10.15 -1.71
C GLU A 29 -1.15 8.63 -1.79
N PRO A 30 -0.47 8.12 -2.83
CA PRO A 30 -0.23 6.71 -2.98
C PRO A 30 0.72 6.19 -1.89
N VAL A 31 0.40 5.03 -1.32
CA VAL A 31 1.30 4.29 -0.43
C VAL A 31 2.33 3.55 -1.28
N LYS A 32 3.58 3.60 -0.87
CA LYS A 32 4.72 2.99 -1.56
C LYS A 32 5.30 1.83 -0.73
N LEU A 33 6.03 0.96 -1.41
CA LEU A 33 6.87 -0.06 -0.80
C LEU A 33 8.28 0.06 -1.37
N MET A 34 9.29 -0.19 -0.54
CA MET A 34 10.67 -0.26 -1.02
C MET A 34 10.89 -1.61 -1.73
N ASP A 35 11.32 -1.55 -2.99
CA ASP A 35 11.69 -2.74 -3.75
C ASP A 35 13.05 -3.30 -3.29
N ARG A 36 13.51 -4.39 -3.92
CA ARG A 36 14.79 -5.02 -3.57
C ARG A 36 16.00 -4.12 -3.79
N TRP A 37 15.90 -3.14 -4.69
CA TRP A 37 16.96 -2.17 -5.00
C TRP A 37 16.83 -0.87 -4.21
N GLN A 38 15.95 -0.83 -3.21
CA GLN A 38 15.67 0.35 -2.40
C GLN A 38 15.08 1.52 -3.20
N HIS A 39 14.26 1.22 -4.22
CA HIS A 39 13.42 2.21 -4.87
C HIS A 39 12.00 2.17 -4.29
N ALA A 40 11.46 3.34 -3.97
CA ALA A 40 10.07 3.49 -3.62
C ALA A 40 9.19 3.27 -4.86
N ALA A 41 8.30 2.29 -4.80
CA ALA A 41 7.42 1.97 -5.91
C ALA A 41 6.00 1.59 -5.44
N GLU A 42 5.03 1.84 -6.30
CA GLU A 42 3.72 1.22 -6.22
C GLU A 42 3.79 -0.14 -6.89
N GLN A 43 3.28 -1.16 -6.21
CA GLN A 43 3.20 -2.53 -6.74
C GLN A 43 4.54 -3.07 -7.29
N PRO A 44 5.65 -3.04 -6.54
CA PRO A 44 6.94 -3.53 -7.03
C PRO A 44 6.89 -5.01 -7.41
N GLY A 45 7.63 -5.40 -8.44
CA GLY A 45 7.72 -6.80 -8.89
C GLY A 45 8.59 -7.70 -8.01
N ASN A 46 9.24 -7.13 -6.99
CA ASN A 46 10.14 -7.83 -6.07
C ASN A 46 10.17 -7.11 -4.71
N PHE A 47 10.63 -7.83 -3.68
CA PHE A 47 10.72 -7.33 -2.31
C PHE A 47 11.93 -7.93 -1.59
N SER A 48 12.62 -7.15 -0.76
CA SER A 48 13.77 -7.61 0.03
C SER A 48 13.35 -7.91 1.47
N ILE A 49 13.79 -9.06 1.98
CA ILE A 49 13.65 -9.46 3.39
C ILE A 49 15.00 -9.25 4.08
N THR A 50 16.06 -9.79 3.49
CA THR A 50 17.45 -9.60 3.89
C THR A 50 18.30 -9.28 2.67
N SER A 51 19.62 -9.11 2.84
CA SER A 51 20.54 -8.97 1.70
C SER A 51 20.52 -10.16 0.74
N HIS A 52 20.12 -11.34 1.21
CA HIS A 52 20.13 -12.58 0.43
C HIS A 52 18.71 -13.07 0.11
N ASP A 53 17.77 -12.91 1.05
CA ASP A 53 16.40 -13.42 0.96
C ASP A 53 15.43 -12.39 0.41
N GLY A 54 14.39 -12.85 -0.28
CA GLY A 54 13.33 -11.96 -0.72
C GLY A 54 12.26 -12.64 -1.57
N LEU A 55 11.36 -11.83 -2.09
CA LEU A 55 10.37 -12.27 -3.06
C LEU A 55 10.66 -11.71 -4.45
N GLN A 56 10.34 -12.52 -5.45
CA GLN A 56 10.41 -12.16 -6.85
C GLN A 56 9.11 -12.51 -7.57
N ASP A 57 8.96 -11.97 -8.78
CA ASP A 57 7.83 -12.22 -9.67
C ASP A 57 6.47 -11.86 -9.04
N LEU A 58 6.46 -10.82 -8.19
CA LEU A 58 5.28 -10.40 -7.44
C LEU A 58 4.14 -10.00 -8.38
N LYS A 59 2.96 -10.53 -8.09
CA LYS A 59 1.67 -10.20 -8.71
C LYS A 59 0.74 -9.70 -7.63
N TRP A 60 0.43 -8.41 -7.69
CA TRP A 60 -0.44 -7.74 -6.73
C TRP A 60 -1.90 -8.05 -7.01
N THR A 61 -2.59 -8.59 -5.99
CA THR A 61 -4.03 -8.84 -6.03
C THR A 61 -4.80 -7.71 -5.34
N ARG A 62 -4.14 -6.98 -4.43
CA ARG A 62 -4.68 -5.81 -3.74
C ARG A 62 -3.58 -4.78 -3.50
N TRP A 63 -3.89 -3.51 -3.72
CA TRP A 63 -3.08 -2.37 -3.32
C TRP A 63 -4.00 -1.28 -2.82
N GLY A 64 -3.90 -0.92 -1.54
CA GLY A 64 -4.84 0.01 -0.92
C GLY A 64 -4.22 0.80 0.23
N GLN A 65 -4.92 1.81 0.71
CA GLN A 65 -4.37 2.80 1.65
C GLN A 65 -3.95 2.26 3.03
N GLU A 66 -4.37 1.04 3.39
CA GLU A 66 -4.02 0.41 4.68
C GLU A 66 -3.19 -0.87 4.53
N GLU A 67 -3.37 -1.59 3.42
CA GLU A 67 -2.78 -2.90 3.17
C GLU A 67 -2.63 -3.16 1.67
N ALA A 68 -1.59 -3.90 1.30
CA ALA A 68 -1.45 -4.53 -0.01
C ALA A 68 -1.10 -6.02 0.11
N VAL A 69 -1.51 -6.78 -0.91
CA VAL A 69 -1.31 -8.24 -0.99
C VAL A 69 -0.79 -8.62 -2.37
N ALA A 70 0.26 -9.44 -2.40
CA ALA A 70 0.81 -10.03 -3.61
C ALA A 70 1.12 -11.52 -3.44
N HIS A 71 1.18 -12.22 -4.57
CA HIS A 71 1.74 -13.56 -4.66
C HIS A 71 3.03 -13.56 -5.48
N GLY A 72 3.98 -14.43 -5.16
CA GLY A 72 5.20 -14.59 -5.93
C GLY A 72 6.01 -15.79 -5.47
N THR A 73 7.32 -15.76 -5.73
CA THR A 73 8.23 -16.81 -5.26
C THR A 73 9.09 -16.25 -4.13
N LEU A 74 9.03 -16.87 -2.96
CA LEU A 74 9.98 -16.61 -1.88
C LEU A 74 11.26 -17.39 -2.15
N VAL A 75 12.39 -16.69 -2.09
CA VAL A 75 13.73 -17.26 -2.23
C VAL A 75 14.47 -17.07 -0.91
N LEU A 76 14.83 -18.18 -0.28
CA LEU A 76 15.67 -18.21 0.92
C LEU A 76 17.06 -18.74 0.54
N ASN A 77 18.08 -17.90 0.68
CA ASN A 77 19.45 -18.28 0.35
C ASN A 77 20.28 -18.39 1.64
N PRO A 78 20.63 -19.61 2.08
CA PRO A 78 21.45 -19.81 3.27
C PRO A 78 22.90 -19.40 2.97
N CYS A 79 23.20 -18.10 3.08
CA CYS A 79 24.53 -17.57 2.77
C CYS A 79 25.50 -17.58 3.96
N GLU A 80 25.02 -17.86 5.18
CA GLU A 80 25.85 -17.90 6.37
C GLU A 80 26.12 -19.35 6.79
N PRO A 81 27.40 -19.75 7.08
CA PRO A 81 28.62 -18.93 7.04
C PRO A 81 29.27 -18.79 5.65
N ASP A 82 28.84 -19.59 4.68
CA ASP A 82 29.26 -19.46 3.29
C ASP A 82 28.09 -19.74 2.33
N CYS A 83 28.05 -18.98 1.23
CA CYS A 83 27.04 -19.06 0.19
C CYS A 83 27.15 -20.32 -0.71
N ALA A 84 28.16 -21.17 -0.51
CA ALA A 84 28.41 -22.37 -1.33
C ALA A 84 27.91 -23.65 -0.66
N GLY A 85 27.61 -23.60 0.66
CA GLY A 85 27.28 -24.75 1.49
C GLY A 85 25.91 -25.35 1.20
N ALA A 86 24.98 -24.57 0.66
CA ALA A 86 23.67 -25.07 0.22
C ALA A 86 23.06 -24.20 -0.89
N PRO A 87 22.28 -24.78 -1.81
CA PRO A 87 21.56 -24.02 -2.81
C PRO A 87 20.40 -23.22 -2.17
N PRO A 88 19.93 -22.15 -2.84
CA PRO A 88 18.72 -21.45 -2.42
C PRO A 88 17.50 -22.37 -2.41
N GLN A 89 16.62 -22.14 -1.45
CA GLN A 89 15.32 -22.78 -1.34
C GLN A 89 14.25 -21.86 -1.95
N TYR A 90 13.37 -22.45 -2.74
CA TYR A 90 12.32 -21.73 -3.46
C TYR A 90 10.96 -22.21 -2.97
N TYR A 91 10.11 -21.25 -2.61
CA TYR A 91 8.73 -21.49 -2.20
C TYR A 91 7.82 -20.73 -3.17
N PRO A 92 7.27 -21.42 -4.19
CA PRO A 92 6.33 -20.81 -5.12
C PRO A 92 5.02 -20.46 -4.42
N ASP A 93 4.24 -19.59 -5.05
CA ASP A 93 2.92 -19.14 -4.57
C ASP A 93 2.94 -18.56 -3.14
N ALA A 94 4.09 -18.02 -2.72
CA ALA A 94 4.23 -17.32 -1.46
C ALA A 94 3.36 -16.05 -1.46
N THR A 95 2.70 -15.78 -0.35
CA THR A 95 1.89 -14.58 -0.16
C THR A 95 2.69 -13.55 0.63
N LEU A 96 2.80 -12.34 0.08
CA LEU A 96 3.29 -11.15 0.77
C LEU A 96 2.09 -10.29 1.14
N ARG A 97 1.94 -10.01 2.44
CA ARG A 97 1.04 -8.98 2.95
C ARG A 97 1.88 -7.85 3.52
N VAL A 98 1.58 -6.61 3.14
CA VAL A 98 2.21 -5.41 3.72
C VAL A 98 1.13 -4.50 4.30
N ASP A 99 1.39 -3.97 5.48
CA ASP A 99 0.42 -3.18 6.26
C ASP A 99 1.13 -2.12 7.14
N GLN A 100 0.36 -1.46 8.01
CA GLN A 100 0.80 -0.40 8.92
C GLN A 100 1.52 0.74 8.18
N VAL A 101 0.74 1.59 7.51
CA VAL A 101 1.28 2.75 6.79
C VAL A 101 1.92 3.76 7.75
N ARG A 102 3.09 4.27 7.36
CA ARG A 102 3.80 5.36 8.02
C ARG A 102 4.12 6.45 7.02
N GLU A 103 3.96 7.69 7.47
CA GLU A 103 4.47 8.86 6.77
C GLU A 103 5.97 8.97 7.03
N VAL A 104 6.77 9.01 5.96
CA VAL A 104 8.23 9.14 6.00
C VAL A 104 8.63 10.17 4.96
N GLY A 105 9.23 11.28 5.41
CA GLY A 105 9.56 12.40 4.53
C GLY A 105 8.30 13.03 3.94
N ASP A 106 8.14 12.91 2.63
CA ASP A 106 7.02 13.46 1.85
C ASP A 106 6.06 12.37 1.31
N GLY A 107 6.12 11.14 1.83
CA GLY A 107 5.32 10.04 1.31
C GLY A 107 4.85 9.04 2.36
N ASN A 108 3.87 8.23 1.95
CA ASN A 108 3.31 7.14 2.73
C ASN A 108 3.95 5.81 2.34
N TYR A 109 4.32 5.00 3.33
CA TYR A 109 4.99 3.71 3.12
C TYR A 109 4.40 2.63 4.00
N TYR A 110 4.22 1.42 3.46
CA TYR A 110 3.97 0.26 4.32
C TYR A 110 5.20 0.00 5.19
N SER A 111 5.00 -0.16 6.49
CA SER A 111 6.11 -0.32 7.44
C SER A 111 6.24 -1.73 8.02
N ARG A 112 5.29 -2.62 7.71
CA ARG A 112 5.31 -4.02 8.11
C ARG A 112 5.05 -4.93 6.94
N TYR A 113 5.59 -6.14 7.04
CA TYR A 113 5.26 -7.22 6.13
C TYR A 113 5.03 -8.54 6.88
N THR A 114 4.31 -9.44 6.22
CA THR A 114 4.20 -10.85 6.57
C THR A 114 4.34 -11.68 5.32
N VAL A 115 5.15 -12.74 5.37
CA VAL A 115 5.27 -13.71 4.27
C VAL A 115 4.78 -15.06 4.74
N THR A 116 3.94 -15.70 3.92
CA THR A 116 3.54 -17.09 4.12
C THR A 116 3.80 -17.89 2.85
N ALA A 117 4.15 -19.16 3.01
CA ALA A 117 4.30 -20.08 1.89
C ALA A 117 4.09 -21.52 2.36
N ASP A 118 3.61 -22.37 1.46
CA ASP A 118 3.46 -23.80 1.74
C ASP A 118 4.82 -24.48 1.91
N GLY A 119 4.93 -25.39 2.88
CA GLY A 119 6.16 -26.11 3.16
C GLY A 119 7.25 -25.31 3.88
N LEU A 120 6.99 -24.04 4.22
CA LEU A 120 7.91 -23.23 5.01
C LEU A 120 8.05 -23.81 6.43
N PRO A 121 9.28 -24.05 6.93
CA PRO A 121 9.48 -24.51 8.31
C PRO A 121 8.84 -23.53 9.32
N PRO A 122 8.23 -24.00 10.42
CA PRO A 122 7.56 -23.13 11.38
C PRO A 122 8.46 -22.02 11.95
N GLU A 123 9.72 -22.32 12.23
CA GLU A 123 10.70 -21.32 12.69
C GLU A 123 10.93 -20.19 11.67
N LYS A 124 10.92 -20.51 10.38
CA LYS A 124 10.97 -19.50 9.31
C LYS A 124 9.67 -18.74 9.16
N ALA A 125 8.53 -19.41 9.28
CA ALA A 125 7.23 -18.74 9.26
C ALA A 125 7.12 -17.69 10.37
N ASP A 126 7.58 -18.02 11.58
CA ASP A 126 7.59 -17.08 12.72
C ASP A 126 8.53 -15.89 12.46
N GLN A 127 9.71 -16.14 11.87
CA GLN A 127 10.67 -15.08 11.50
C GLN A 127 10.15 -14.16 10.39
N LEU A 128 9.18 -14.61 9.58
CA LEU A 128 8.60 -13.83 8.50
C LEU A 128 7.23 -13.24 8.86
N ALA A 129 6.77 -13.42 10.10
CA ALA A 129 5.52 -12.85 10.58
C ALA A 129 5.72 -11.42 11.13
N ASN A 130 4.94 -10.47 10.63
CA ASN A 130 4.86 -9.08 11.12
C ASN A 130 6.24 -8.39 11.29
N GLN A 131 7.11 -8.55 10.31
CA GLN A 131 8.45 -7.97 10.30
C GLN A 131 8.45 -6.52 9.81
N PRO A 132 9.43 -5.70 10.21
CA PRO A 132 9.57 -4.34 9.68
C PRO A 132 9.96 -4.37 8.20
N ALA A 133 9.24 -3.62 7.37
CA ALA A 133 9.65 -3.36 5.99
C ALA A 133 10.73 -2.27 5.93
N ASN A 134 11.55 -2.31 4.89
CA ASN A 134 12.49 -1.21 4.62
C ASN A 134 11.69 0.07 4.35
N LEU A 135 12.11 1.14 5.01
CA LEU A 135 11.65 2.50 4.75
C LEU A 135 12.80 3.27 4.12
N PRO A 136 12.54 4.35 3.37
CA PRO A 136 13.60 5.26 2.95
C PRO A 136 14.42 5.65 4.19
N GLU A 137 15.75 5.57 4.09
CA GLU A 137 16.61 6.15 5.12
C GLU A 137 16.22 7.62 5.26
N ASP A 138 15.96 8.07 6.49
CA ASP A 138 15.43 9.40 6.79
C ASP A 138 16.04 10.45 5.87
N VAL A 139 15.22 11.07 5.02
CA VAL A 139 15.55 12.36 4.44
C VAL A 139 15.49 13.37 5.59
N ALA A 140 16.54 13.35 6.41
CA ALA A 140 16.76 14.11 7.63
C ALA A 140 15.68 13.98 8.72
N VAL A 141 16.03 13.31 9.82
CA VAL A 141 15.62 13.79 11.14
C VAL A 141 16.08 15.25 11.22
N ARG A 142 15.15 16.20 11.04
CA ARG A 142 15.42 17.60 11.32
C ARG A 142 15.53 17.74 12.84
N TYR A 143 16.77 17.66 13.33
CA TYR A 143 17.15 18.17 14.65
C TYR A 143 17.16 19.71 14.64
#